data_AF-A0A1Y1LCF9-F1
#
_entry.id   AF-A0A1Y1LCF9-F1
#
_cell.length_a   1.000
_cell.length_b   1.000
_cell.length_c   1.000
_cell.angle_alpha   90.00
_cell.angle_beta   90.00
_cell.angle_gamma   90.00
#
_symmetry.space_group_name_H-M   'P 1'
#
loop_
_entity.id
_entity.type
_entity.pdbx_description
1 polymer ?
#
loop_
_entity_poly.entity_id
_entity_poly.type
_entity_poly.pdbx_seq_one_letter_code
_entity_poly.pdbx_strand_id
1 'polypeptide(L)'
;MLTRYIPALNKNPWENSQPHQYTVASKALQKIFALPEMLPTTLSTAADHAGLEERGTDLYEWLSLVRLESARVEPDDNIDPYLSRYCVTGKTSERLNVCKITWQGFIGTSWLRELARDVLAVCPRRSWLSIIATSSYCVEMGVNAESVLLRPPGQEDQYLMWQIKRCK
;
A
#
# COMPACT_ATOMS: atom_id res chain seq x y z
N MET A 1 48.10 42.41 19.13
CA MET A 1 47.76 41.08 19.70
C MET A 1 46.63 40.52 18.84
N LEU A 2 46.83 39.34 18.27
CA LEU A 2 46.20 38.85 17.02
C LEU A 2 44.72 38.47 17.16
N THR A 3 43.87 39.04 16.29
CA THR A 3 42.49 38.59 16.03
C THR A 3 42.55 37.24 15.30
N ARG A 4 42.12 36.15 15.95
CA ARG A 4 42.01 34.83 15.32
C ARG A 4 40.85 34.85 14.31
N TYR A 5 41.18 34.78 13.04
CA TYR A 5 40.24 34.49 11.96
C TYR A 5 39.89 32.99 12.04
N ILE A 6 38.65 32.66 12.42
CA ILE A 6 38.13 31.29 12.29
C ILE A 6 37.50 31.20 10.91
N PRO A 7 38.06 30.46 9.93
CA PRO A 7 37.37 30.24 8.68
C PRO A 7 36.14 29.39 8.98
N ALA A 8 34.97 29.86 8.54
CA ALA A 8 33.73 29.10 8.62
C ALA A 8 33.94 27.73 7.94
N LEU A 9 33.91 26.67 8.74
CA LEU A 9 33.91 25.29 8.24
C LEU A 9 32.50 24.98 7.72
N ASN A 10 32.05 25.73 6.71
CA ASN A 10 30.82 25.45 5.98
C ASN A 10 31.14 24.48 4.83
N LYS A 11 31.61 23.29 5.19
CA LYS A 11 31.63 22.15 4.29
C LYS A 11 30.63 21.17 4.87
N ASN A 12 29.48 21.06 4.21
CA ASN A 12 28.51 20.04 4.57
C ASN A 12 29.24 18.68 4.57
N PRO A 13 29.19 17.89 5.65
CA PRO A 13 29.97 16.65 5.78
C PRO A 13 29.65 15.59 4.70
N TRP A 14 28.64 15.86 3.87
CA TRP A 14 28.15 15.02 2.78
C TRP A 14 28.77 15.34 1.43
N GLU A 15 29.58 16.40 1.26
CA GLU A 15 30.19 16.76 -0.03
C GLU A 15 31.23 15.74 -0.52
N ASN A 16 31.82 14.96 0.39
CA ASN A 16 32.78 13.91 0.05
C ASN A 16 32.13 12.54 -0.19
N SER A 17 30.90 12.34 0.30
CA SER A 17 30.06 11.27 -0.21
C SER A 17 29.44 11.76 -1.51
N GLN A 18 29.38 10.97 -2.57
CA GLN A 18 28.44 11.23 -3.65
C GLN A 18 27.15 10.50 -3.28
N PRO A 19 26.26 11.05 -2.41
CA PRO A 19 25.01 10.38 -2.14
C PRO A 19 24.27 10.34 -3.47
N HIS A 20 23.95 9.13 -3.92
CA HIS A 20 23.00 8.98 -5.01
C HIS A 20 21.68 9.54 -4.48
N GLN A 21 21.32 10.74 -4.93
CA GLN A 21 20.07 11.38 -4.55
C GLN A 21 18.94 10.61 -5.23
N TYR A 22 18.35 9.66 -4.51
CA TYR A 22 17.14 8.99 -4.95
C TYR A 22 15.94 9.85 -4.55
N THR A 23 15.45 10.66 -5.48
CA THR A 23 14.24 11.47 -5.30
C THR A 23 13.02 10.56 -5.16
N VAL A 24 12.17 10.85 -4.18
CA VAL A 24 10.86 10.19 -4.07
C VAL A 24 9.94 10.76 -5.14
N ALA A 25 9.52 9.92 -6.09
CA ALA A 25 8.47 10.25 -7.05
C ALA A 25 7.11 9.99 -6.42
N SER A 26 6.15 10.92 -6.60
CA SER A 26 4.77 10.72 -6.19
C SER A 26 3.84 10.74 -7.40
N LYS A 27 2.83 9.85 -7.40
CA LYS A 27 1.80 9.76 -8.44
C LYS A 27 0.44 9.58 -7.75
N ALA A 28 -0.55 10.35 -8.18
CA ALA A 28 -1.94 10.15 -7.78
C ALA A 28 -2.74 9.63 -8.98
N LEU A 29 -3.64 8.68 -8.73
CA LEU A 29 -4.56 8.11 -9.70
C LEU A 29 -5.94 8.00 -9.06
N GLN A 30 -6.96 8.53 -9.71
CA GLN A 30 -8.35 8.30 -9.34
C GLN A 30 -9.01 7.44 -10.41
N LYS A 31 -9.58 6.29 -10.01
CA LYS A 31 -10.18 5.34 -10.95
C LYS A 31 -11.33 4.57 -10.29
N ILE A 32 -12.27 4.15 -11.12
CA ILE A 32 -13.39 3.30 -10.71
C ILE A 32 -13.00 1.84 -10.88
N PHE A 33 -13.21 1.03 -9.84
CA PHE A 33 -12.94 -0.40 -9.84
C PHE A 33 -14.20 -1.20 -9.48
N ALA A 34 -14.23 -2.46 -9.91
CA ALA A 34 -15.19 -3.43 -9.43
C ALA A 34 -14.93 -3.73 -7.94
N LEU A 35 -15.97 -3.68 -7.12
CA LEU A 35 -15.90 -3.91 -5.69
C LEU A 35 -15.85 -5.43 -5.41
N PRO A 36 -14.79 -5.95 -4.76
CA PRO A 36 -14.80 -7.31 -4.24
C PRO A 36 -15.74 -7.39 -3.03
N GLU A 37 -16.15 -8.59 -2.65
CA GLU A 37 -16.86 -8.77 -1.39
C GLU A 37 -15.95 -8.36 -0.22
N MET A 38 -16.16 -7.16 0.33
CA MET A 38 -15.36 -6.64 1.44
C MET A 38 -15.54 -7.54 2.68
N LEU A 39 -14.46 -7.72 3.45
CA LEU A 39 -14.48 -8.56 4.65
C LEU A 39 -15.63 -8.18 5.61
N PRO A 40 -16.33 -9.17 6.19
CA PRO A 40 -17.51 -8.93 6.99
C PRO A 40 -17.09 -8.37 8.34
N THR A 41 -17.91 -7.45 8.81
CA THR A 41 -17.74 -6.63 10.00
C THR A 41 -17.73 -7.42 11.33
N THR A 42 -18.19 -8.68 11.33
CA THR A 42 -18.31 -9.50 12.53
C THR A 42 -17.87 -10.93 12.24
N LEU A 43 -16.78 -11.39 12.85
CA LEU A 43 -16.43 -12.80 12.95
C LEU A 43 -16.99 -13.33 14.27
N SER A 44 -17.82 -14.37 14.23
CA SER A 44 -18.46 -14.91 15.43
C SER A 44 -18.23 -16.40 15.65
N THR A 45 -17.71 -17.14 14.67
CA THR A 45 -17.58 -18.61 14.71
C THR A 45 -16.28 -19.14 14.10
N ALA A 46 -15.92 -20.38 14.43
CA ALA A 46 -14.75 -21.08 13.86
C ALA A 46 -14.85 -21.28 12.32
N ALA A 47 -16.06 -21.37 11.77
CA ALA A 47 -16.28 -21.39 10.33
C ALA A 47 -15.97 -20.02 9.68
N ASP A 48 -16.24 -18.92 10.41
CA ASP A 48 -15.91 -17.57 9.96
C ASP A 48 -14.39 -17.35 9.88
N HIS A 49 -13.61 -18.04 10.73
CA HIS A 49 -12.15 -17.97 10.69
C HIS A 49 -11.53 -18.61 9.44
N ALA A 50 -12.09 -19.72 8.94
CA ALA A 50 -11.63 -20.33 7.68
C ALA A 50 -12.00 -19.46 6.46
N GLY A 51 -13.21 -18.89 6.46
CA GLY A 51 -13.62 -17.92 5.42
C GLY A 51 -12.86 -16.59 5.47
N LEU A 52 -12.29 -16.23 6.62
CA LEU A 52 -11.50 -15.01 6.78
C LEU A 52 -10.19 -15.05 5.98
N GLU A 53 -9.51 -16.19 5.99
CA GLU A 53 -8.22 -16.33 5.29
C GLU A 53 -8.41 -16.27 3.78
N GLU A 54 -9.43 -16.97 3.26
CA GLU A 54 -9.81 -16.94 1.84
C GLU A 54 -10.19 -15.51 1.41
N ARG A 55 -11.10 -14.85 2.13
CA ARG A 55 -11.51 -13.47 1.82
C ARG A 55 -10.40 -12.45 2.01
N GLY A 56 -9.51 -12.68 2.97
CA GLY A 56 -8.32 -11.86 3.18
C GLY A 56 -7.35 -12.00 2.01
N THR A 57 -7.21 -13.20 1.47
CA THR A 57 -6.42 -13.49 0.27
C THR A 57 -7.03 -12.81 -0.95
N ASP A 58 -8.33 -13.00 -1.20
CA ASP A 58 -9.06 -12.36 -2.30
C ASP A 58 -8.90 -10.83 -2.28
N LEU A 59 -9.03 -10.23 -1.10
CA LEU A 59 -8.90 -8.79 -0.91
C LEU A 59 -7.48 -8.30 -1.12
N TYR A 60 -6.49 -9.05 -0.64
CA TYR A 60 -5.07 -8.75 -0.88
C TYR A 60 -4.72 -8.86 -2.37
N GLU A 61 -5.22 -9.88 -3.07
CA GLU A 61 -5.05 -10.05 -4.51
C GLU A 61 -5.67 -8.87 -5.27
N TRP A 62 -6.91 -8.48 -4.92
CA TRP A 62 -7.57 -7.32 -5.50
C TRP A 62 -6.77 -6.02 -5.28
N LEU A 63 -6.31 -5.77 -4.05
CA LEU A 63 -5.46 -4.61 -3.72
C LEU A 63 -4.15 -4.63 -4.52
N SER A 64 -3.56 -5.80 -4.73
CA SER A 64 -2.36 -5.98 -5.54
C SER A 64 -2.61 -5.62 -7.01
N LEU A 65 -3.76 -6.01 -7.57
CA LEU A 65 -4.15 -5.65 -8.93
C LEU A 65 -4.44 -4.15 -9.09
N VAL A 66 -5.06 -3.52 -8.08
CA VAL A 66 -5.24 -2.06 -8.01
C VAL A 66 -3.88 -1.34 -7.98
N ARG A 67 -2.93 -1.84 -7.18
CA ARG A 67 -1.54 -1.33 -7.13
C ARG A 67 -0.88 -1.40 -8.50
N LEU A 68 -1.03 -2.54 -9.19
CA LEU A 68 -0.48 -2.81 -10.52
C LEU A 68 -1.23 -2.11 -11.67
N GLU A 69 -2.31 -1.37 -11.39
CA GLU A 69 -3.15 -0.73 -12.42
C GLU A 69 -3.69 -1.74 -13.44
N SER A 70 -3.94 -2.98 -13.00
CA SER A 70 -4.45 -4.04 -13.86
C SER A 70 -5.87 -3.76 -14.32
N ALA A 71 -6.16 -4.03 -15.60
CA ALA A 71 -7.51 -3.92 -16.12
C ALA A 71 -8.47 -4.98 -15.54
N ARG A 72 -7.96 -6.04 -14.91
CA ARG A 72 -8.76 -7.12 -14.28
C ARG A 72 -9.66 -6.66 -13.13
N VAL A 73 -9.37 -5.51 -12.53
CA VAL A 73 -10.19 -4.92 -11.47
C VAL A 73 -11.12 -3.83 -12.00
N GLU A 74 -11.15 -3.58 -13.30
CA GLU A 74 -12.08 -2.63 -13.92
C GLU A 74 -13.49 -3.23 -14.02
N PRO A 75 -14.56 -2.42 -13.89
CA PRO A 75 -15.94 -2.90 -14.01
C PRO A 75 -16.23 -3.56 -15.35
N ASP A 76 -15.63 -3.05 -16.42
CA ASP A 76 -15.88 -3.44 -17.80
C ASP A 76 -14.73 -4.33 -18.36
N ASP A 77 -14.05 -5.08 -17.48
CA ASP A 77 -12.99 -6.02 -17.88
C ASP A 77 -13.49 -7.04 -18.91
N ASN A 78 -12.74 -7.16 -20.01
CA ASN A 78 -12.98 -8.08 -21.11
C ASN A 78 -11.70 -8.82 -21.53
N ILE A 79 -10.69 -8.91 -20.66
CA ILE A 79 -9.50 -9.69 -20.98
C ILE A 79 -9.90 -11.19 -21.06
N ASP A 80 -9.42 -11.86 -22.09
CA ASP A 80 -9.68 -13.28 -22.36
C ASP A 80 -9.42 -14.18 -21.12
N PRO A 81 -10.39 -15.02 -20.69
CA PRO A 81 -10.22 -15.96 -19.58
C PRO A 81 -9.04 -16.93 -19.75
N TYR A 82 -8.62 -17.22 -20.99
CA TYR A 82 -7.44 -18.03 -21.28
C TYR A 82 -6.14 -17.32 -20.86
N LEU A 83 -6.11 -15.98 -20.93
CA LEU A 83 -4.93 -15.18 -20.57
C LEU A 83 -4.86 -14.88 -19.06
N SER A 84 -6.01 -14.71 -18.42
CA SER A 84 -6.06 -14.63 -16.95
C SER A 84 -7.42 -15.07 -16.44
N ARG A 85 -7.39 -15.97 -15.47
CA ARG A 85 -8.60 -16.52 -14.85
C ARG A 85 -9.08 -15.68 -13.68
N TYR A 86 -8.31 -14.67 -13.28
CA TYR A 86 -8.71 -13.81 -12.19
C TYR A 86 -9.95 -13.03 -12.61
N CYS A 87 -10.99 -13.13 -11.79
CA CYS A 87 -12.14 -12.27 -11.83
C CYS A 87 -12.42 -11.79 -10.40
N VAL A 88 -12.91 -10.57 -10.26
CA VAL A 88 -13.31 -10.06 -8.94
C VAL A 88 -14.43 -10.95 -8.40
N THR A 89 -14.16 -11.68 -7.32
CA THR A 89 -15.12 -12.55 -6.64
C THR A 89 -16.19 -11.70 -5.95
N GLY A 90 -17.44 -12.19 -5.96
CA GLY A 90 -18.55 -11.48 -5.34
C GLY A 90 -18.87 -10.12 -5.96
N LYS A 91 -18.78 -9.99 -7.30
CA LYS A 91 -19.18 -8.77 -8.05
C LYS A 91 -20.56 -8.31 -7.58
N THR A 92 -20.58 -7.38 -6.64
CA THR A 92 -21.71 -6.50 -6.50
C THR A 92 -21.71 -5.63 -7.76
N SER A 93 -22.87 -5.26 -8.28
CA SER A 93 -22.93 -4.28 -9.40
C SER A 93 -22.39 -2.90 -9.00
N GLU A 94 -21.80 -2.78 -7.81
CA GLU A 94 -21.32 -1.56 -7.21
C GLU A 94 -19.92 -1.22 -7.72
N ARG A 95 -19.81 0.04 -8.13
CA ARG A 95 -18.59 0.65 -8.66
C ARG A 95 -17.94 1.44 -7.53
N LEU A 96 -16.68 1.14 -7.21
CA LEU A 96 -15.94 1.83 -6.17
C LEU A 96 -15.02 2.89 -6.78
N ASN A 97 -15.20 4.16 -6.42
CA ASN A 97 -14.26 5.22 -6.77
C ASN A 97 -13.07 5.19 -5.79
N VAL A 98 -11.89 4.83 -6.30
CA VAL A 98 -10.66 4.69 -5.52
C VAL A 98 -9.68 5.79 -5.90
N CYS A 99 -9.16 6.48 -4.88
CA CYS A 99 -7.99 7.34 -5.00
C CYS A 99 -6.76 6.55 -4.54
N LYS A 100 -5.83 6.30 -5.47
CA LYS A 100 -4.53 5.67 -5.21
C LYS A 100 -3.45 6.74 -5.24
N ILE A 101 -2.65 6.80 -4.18
CA ILE A 101 -1.44 7.62 -4.14
C ILE A 101 -0.24 6.69 -3.97
N THR A 102 0.73 6.83 -4.85
CA THR A 102 1.94 6.01 -4.87
C THR A 102 3.15 6.89 -4.66
N TRP A 103 4.01 6.51 -3.72
CA TRP A 103 5.33 7.07 -3.54
C TRP A 103 6.37 6.00 -3.81
N GLN A 104 7.36 6.31 -4.64
CA GLN A 104 8.43 5.40 -5.00
C GLN A 104 9.78 6.08 -4.82
N GLY A 105 10.71 5.41 -4.16
CA GLY A 105 12.06 5.90 -3.92
C GLY A 105 12.63 5.39 -2.61
N PHE A 106 13.65 6.06 -2.11
CA PHE A 106 14.24 5.75 -0.81
C PHE A 106 13.43 6.41 0.31
N ILE A 107 12.49 5.66 0.89
CA ILE A 107 11.53 6.16 1.88
C ILE A 107 11.88 5.59 3.26
N GLY A 108 12.10 6.47 4.23
CA GLY A 108 12.34 6.08 5.62
C GLY A 108 11.08 5.58 6.32
N THR A 109 11.24 4.68 7.28
CA THR A 109 10.12 4.16 8.09
C THR A 109 9.45 5.23 8.96
N SER A 110 10.20 6.27 9.35
CA SER A 110 9.63 7.43 10.05
C SER A 110 8.60 8.17 9.21
N TRP A 111 8.91 8.39 7.93
CA TRP A 111 8.00 9.03 6.99
C TRP A 111 6.72 8.22 6.79
N LEU A 112 6.84 6.89 6.65
CA LEU A 112 5.67 6.02 6.50
C LEU A 112 4.76 6.06 7.74
N ARG A 113 5.35 6.11 8.94
CA ARG A 113 4.61 6.22 10.20
C ARG A 113 3.89 7.57 10.32
N GLU A 114 4.55 8.66 9.91
CA GLU A 114 3.94 9.99 9.87
C GLU A 114 2.79 10.03 8.87
N LEU A 115 2.98 9.51 7.66
CA LEU A 115 1.92 9.37 6.66
C LEU A 115 0.73 8.58 7.21
N ALA A 116 0.98 7.41 7.82
CA ALA A 116 -0.09 6.60 8.39
C ALA A 116 -0.87 7.36 9.47
N ARG A 117 -0.17 8.08 10.35
CA ARG A 117 -0.80 8.92 11.37
C ARG A 117 -1.67 10.01 10.75
N ASP A 118 -1.15 10.72 9.75
CA ASP A 118 -1.84 11.85 9.13
C ASP A 118 -3.07 11.38 8.33
N VAL A 119 -2.93 10.30 7.57
CA VAL A 119 -4.04 9.69 6.82
C VAL A 119 -5.12 9.21 7.78
N LEU A 120 -4.77 8.54 8.88
CA LEU A 120 -5.74 8.09 9.87
C LEU A 120 -6.44 9.24 10.60
N ALA A 121 -5.78 10.39 10.76
CA ALA A 121 -6.36 11.58 11.37
C ALA A 121 -7.31 12.33 10.42
N VAL A 122 -7.02 12.34 9.11
CA VAL A 122 -7.81 13.07 8.11
C VAL A 122 -8.97 12.24 7.57
N CYS A 123 -8.79 10.92 7.37
CA CYS A 123 -9.82 10.07 6.78
C CYS A 123 -10.95 9.78 7.78
N PRO A 124 -12.24 9.94 7.38
CA PRO A 124 -13.37 9.64 8.26
C PRO A 124 -13.30 8.21 8.79
N ARG A 125 -13.64 7.99 10.07
CA ARG A 125 -13.48 6.68 10.74
C ARG A 125 -14.23 5.53 10.05
N ARG A 126 -15.35 5.83 9.40
CA ARG A 126 -16.19 4.85 8.68
C ARG A 126 -15.76 4.60 7.24
N SER A 127 -14.82 5.38 6.72
CA SER A 127 -14.31 5.22 5.35
C SER A 127 -13.25 4.13 5.31
N TRP A 128 -13.31 3.30 4.28
CA TRP A 128 -12.26 2.33 4.01
C TRP A 128 -10.96 3.05 3.59
N LEU A 129 -9.81 2.49 3.95
CA LEU A 129 -8.50 2.92 3.45
C LEU A 129 -7.53 1.75 3.47
N SER A 130 -6.54 1.77 2.59
CA SER A 130 -5.44 0.81 2.57
C SER A 130 -4.10 1.52 2.42
N ILE A 131 -3.11 1.13 3.22
CA ILE A 131 -1.72 1.57 3.13
C ILE A 131 -0.87 0.34 2.80
N ILE A 132 -0.19 0.38 1.66
CA ILE A 132 0.67 -0.70 1.19
C ILE A 132 2.11 -0.18 1.17
N ALA A 133 2.98 -0.87 1.91
CA ALA A 133 4.40 -0.56 1.97
C ALA A 133 5.20 -1.78 1.51
N THR A 134 5.96 -1.60 0.43
CA THR A 134 6.84 -2.62 -0.14
C THR A 134 8.29 -2.22 0.03
N SER A 135 9.11 -3.09 0.61
CA SER A 135 10.56 -2.91 0.61
C SER A 135 11.19 -3.68 -0.54
N SER A 136 11.93 -2.99 -1.41
CA SER A 136 12.80 -3.61 -2.40
C SER A 136 14.25 -3.50 -1.91
N TYR A 137 14.72 -4.52 -1.18
CA TYR A 137 16.16 -4.68 -0.95
C TYR A 137 16.62 -5.85 -1.83
N CYS A 138 17.53 -5.54 -2.75
CA CYS A 138 18.10 -6.48 -3.73
C CYS A 138 17.13 -6.97 -4.82
N VAL A 139 17.38 -6.51 -6.05
CA VAL A 139 16.66 -6.84 -7.29
C VAL A 139 16.80 -8.32 -7.68
N GLU A 140 17.70 -9.08 -7.04
CA GLU A 140 18.15 -10.38 -7.54
C GLU A 140 17.21 -11.57 -7.27
N MET A 141 16.14 -11.43 -6.47
CA MET A 141 15.35 -12.61 -6.05
C MET A 141 13.82 -12.47 -6.14
N GLY A 142 13.29 -11.37 -6.67
CA GLY A 142 11.86 -11.22 -6.95
C GLY A 142 10.88 -11.27 -5.75
N VAL A 143 11.36 -11.55 -4.53
CA VAL A 143 10.54 -11.60 -3.31
C VAL A 143 10.76 -10.34 -2.48
N ASN A 144 9.81 -9.41 -2.57
CA ASN A 144 9.78 -8.20 -1.75
C ASN A 144 9.05 -8.49 -0.43
N ALA A 145 9.59 -7.99 0.68
CA ALA A 145 8.80 -7.93 1.90
C ALA A 145 7.75 -6.83 1.77
N GLU A 146 6.52 -7.15 2.13
CA GLU A 146 5.37 -6.27 1.99
C GLU A 146 4.58 -6.23 3.30
N SER A 147 4.09 -5.04 3.64
CA SER A 147 3.15 -4.83 4.74
C SER A 147 1.95 -4.05 4.23
N VAL A 148 0.76 -4.59 4.46
CA VAL A 148 -0.51 -3.98 4.08
C VAL A 148 -1.32 -3.73 5.33
N LEU A 149 -1.78 -2.50 5.51
CA LEU A 149 -2.72 -2.09 6.56
C LEU A 149 -4.03 -1.67 5.89
N LEU A 150 -5.13 -2.34 6.21
CA LEU A 150 -6.45 -2.02 5.72
C LEU A 150 -7.39 -1.69 6.88
N ARG A 151 -8.18 -0.63 6.71
CA ARG A 151 -9.39 -0.38 7.48
C ARG A 151 -10.61 -0.74 6.61
N PRO A 152 -11.41 -1.75 6.97
CA PRO A 152 -12.62 -2.08 6.22
C PRO A 152 -13.71 -1.00 6.43
N PRO A 153 -14.67 -0.88 5.50
CA PRO A 153 -15.78 0.06 5.64
C PRO A 153 -16.68 -0.31 6.83
N GLY A 154 -17.28 0.71 7.48
CA GLY A 154 -18.31 0.50 8.49
C GLY A 154 -17.83 0.06 9.88
N GLN A 155 -16.52 -0.10 10.10
CA GLN A 155 -15.92 -0.33 11.43
C GLN A 155 -14.97 0.79 11.81
N GLU A 156 -15.20 1.41 12.95
CA GLU A 156 -14.47 2.63 13.34
C GLU A 156 -13.06 2.36 13.85
N ASP A 157 -12.81 1.19 14.44
CA ASP A 157 -11.53 0.88 15.12
C ASP A 157 -10.97 -0.52 14.79
N GLN A 158 -11.47 -1.20 13.76
CA GLN A 158 -10.92 -2.49 13.32
C GLN A 158 -9.94 -2.30 12.16
N TYR A 159 -8.80 -3.00 12.24
CA TYR A 159 -7.76 -2.97 11.23
C TYR A 159 -7.32 -4.39 10.90
N LEU A 160 -7.05 -4.61 9.61
CA LEU A 160 -6.47 -5.83 9.10
C LEU A 160 -5.04 -5.52 8.66
N MET A 161 -4.12 -6.39 9.04
CA MET A 161 -2.71 -6.24 8.68
C MET A 161 -2.18 -7.55 8.11
N TRP A 162 -1.63 -7.48 6.91
CA TRP A 162 -0.92 -8.59 6.27
C TRP A 162 0.55 -8.26 6.19
N GLN A 163 1.39 -9.25 6.48
CA GLN A 163 2.84 -9.14 6.35
C GLN A 163 3.36 -10.31 5.54
N ILE A 164 3.92 -10.01 4.37
CA ILE A 164 4.65 -10.97 3.57
C ILE A 164 6.10 -10.89 4.01
N LYS A 165 6.51 -11.90 4.79
CA LYS A 165 7.88 -12.04 5.26
C LYS A 165 8.66 -12.81 4.21
N ARG A 166 9.89 -12.38 3.94
CA ARG A 166 10.83 -13.18 3.15
C ARG A 166 11.22 -14.42 3.95
N CYS A 167 11.19 -15.60 3.31
CA CYS A 167 11.79 -16.80 3.88
C CYS A 167 13.30 -16.55 4.05
N LYS A 168 13.83 -16.85 5.24
CA LYS A 168 15.25 -16.76 5.53
C LYS A 168 16.05 -17.78 4.75
#